data_AF-A0A960ZQE0-F1
#
_entry.id   AF-A0A960ZQE0-F1
#
_cell.length_a   1.000
_cell.length_b   1.000
_cell.length_c   1.000
_cell.angle_alpha   90.00
_cell.angle_beta   90.00
_cell.angle_gamma   90.00
#
_symmetry.space_group_name_H-M   'P 1'
#
loop_
_entity.id
_entity.type
_entity.pdbx_description
1 polymer ?
#
loop_
_entity_poly.entity_id
_entity_poly.type
_entity_poly.pdbx_seq_one_letter_code
_entity_poly.pdbx_strand_id
1 'polypeptide(L)'
;MKILLRAIASFLIYLAAIMVGDAFSAGSSFQEGLGHAIVFGATSAVLTFPVLVGIGFFLRWVAEMLLHRPLPYRTVLPWFVHLPLSVALLFSTIPDSPETLFRRYVADDVPHSLSDLRYWQTSGFNSSIVMMSFKLDPSEFSKVLSRHEYAESSESTGVSPPNLAGWARGRPDFPITLPAAPLVYRYSYSKPTPSVGLRIRHYATKDKDQVITVWTFN
;
A
#
# COMPACT_ATOMS: atom_id res chain seq x y z
N MET A 1 -33.94 -10.09 10.85
CA MET A 1 -33.02 -11.21 10.55
C MET A 1 -32.35 -11.11 9.17
N LYS A 2 -33.09 -10.93 8.06
CA LYS A 2 -32.51 -10.83 6.70
C LYS A 2 -31.47 -9.71 6.51
N ILE A 3 -31.65 -8.56 7.16
CA ILE A 3 -30.74 -7.40 7.05
C ILE A 3 -29.41 -7.65 7.78
N LEU A 4 -29.47 -8.23 8.99
CA LEU A 4 -28.27 -8.57 9.76
C LEU A 4 -27.40 -9.59 9.03
N LEU A 5 -28.03 -10.63 8.45
CA LEU A 5 -27.35 -11.62 7.61
C LEU A 5 -26.68 -10.99 6.38
N ARG A 6 -27.34 -10.02 5.72
CA ARG A 6 -26.76 -9.28 4.59
C ARG A 6 -25.60 -8.38 5.01
N ALA A 7 -25.68 -7.74 6.17
CA ALA A 7 -24.59 -6.92 6.71
C ALA A 7 -23.37 -7.77 7.07
N ILE A 8 -23.58 -8.91 7.75
CA ILE A 8 -22.52 -9.86 8.07
C ILE A 8 -21.90 -10.44 6.79
N ALA A 9 -22.72 -10.87 5.82
CA ALA A 9 -22.21 -11.39 4.56
C ALA A 9 -21.40 -10.36 3.77
N SER A 10 -21.89 -9.11 3.67
CA SER A 10 -21.16 -8.03 2.98
C SER A 10 -19.82 -7.73 3.65
N PHE A 11 -19.80 -7.79 4.98
CA PHE A 11 -18.61 -7.55 5.76
C PHE A 11 -17.57 -8.69 5.67
N LEU A 12 -18.03 -9.94 5.60
CA LEU A 12 -17.17 -11.09 5.37
C LEU A 12 -16.59 -11.08 3.94
N ILE A 13 -17.39 -10.73 2.93
CA ILE A 13 -16.92 -10.55 1.54
C ILE A 13 -15.87 -9.43 1.48
N TYR A 14 -16.10 -8.33 2.20
CA TYR A 14 -15.16 -7.21 2.32
C TYR A 14 -13.80 -7.64 2.88
N LEU A 15 -13.79 -8.38 3.99
CA LEU A 15 -12.53 -8.80 4.62
C LEU A 15 -11.80 -9.90 3.85
N ALA A 16 -12.54 -10.75 3.15
CA ALA A 16 -11.95 -11.68 2.22
C ALA A 16 -11.24 -10.93 1.06
N ALA A 17 -11.86 -9.88 0.51
CA ALA A 17 -11.27 -9.10 -0.57
C ALA A 17 -9.96 -8.38 -0.17
N ILE A 18 -9.91 -7.80 1.05
CA ILE A 18 -8.68 -7.15 1.58
C ILE A 18 -7.52 -8.14 1.61
N MET A 19 -7.76 -9.30 2.20
CA MET A 19 -6.72 -10.28 2.45
C MET A 19 -6.29 -11.00 1.17
N VAL A 20 -7.20 -11.16 0.20
CA VAL A 20 -6.84 -11.60 -1.16
C VAL A 20 -5.95 -10.55 -1.83
N GLY A 21 -6.27 -9.26 -1.71
CA GLY A 21 -5.47 -8.16 -2.25
C GLY A 21 -4.07 -8.11 -1.64
N ASP A 22 -3.97 -8.19 -0.31
CA ASP A 22 -2.69 -8.24 0.42
C ASP A 22 -1.86 -9.46 -0.01
N ALA A 23 -2.48 -10.63 -0.11
CA ALA A 23 -1.80 -11.85 -0.52
C ALA A 23 -1.32 -11.79 -1.98
N PHE A 24 -2.10 -11.22 -2.90
CA PHE A 24 -1.65 -11.00 -4.28
C PHE A 24 -0.52 -9.97 -4.35
N SER A 25 -0.57 -8.90 -3.54
CA SER A 25 0.51 -7.90 -3.47
C SER A 25 1.82 -8.49 -2.94
N ALA A 26 1.72 -9.54 -2.12
CA ALA A 26 2.81 -10.37 -1.61
C ALA A 26 3.34 -11.41 -2.64
N GLY A 27 2.72 -11.51 -3.82
CA GLY A 27 3.12 -12.47 -4.86
C GLY A 27 2.68 -13.92 -4.60
N SER A 28 1.76 -14.14 -3.65
CA SER A 28 1.22 -15.48 -3.37
C SER A 28 0.27 -15.97 -4.47
N SER A 29 0.12 -17.28 -4.57
CA SER A 29 -0.83 -17.88 -5.52
C SER A 29 -2.28 -17.59 -5.11
N PHE A 30 -3.22 -17.61 -6.06
CA PHE A 30 -4.64 -17.34 -5.78
C PHE A 30 -5.23 -18.26 -4.69
N GLN A 31 -4.78 -19.52 -4.63
CA GLN A 31 -5.22 -20.47 -3.59
C GLN A 31 -4.67 -20.11 -2.20
N GLU A 32 -3.41 -19.67 -2.10
CA GLU A 32 -2.81 -19.21 -0.84
C GLU A 32 -3.44 -17.90 -0.36
N GLY A 33 -3.74 -16.99 -1.30
CA GLY A 33 -4.44 -15.75 -1.02
C GLY A 33 -5.89 -15.96 -0.57
N LEU A 34 -6.61 -16.92 -1.16
CA LEU A 34 -7.92 -17.34 -0.67
C LEU A 34 -7.85 -17.95 0.74
N GLY A 35 -6.83 -18.76 1.02
CA GLY A 35 -6.61 -19.33 2.36
C GLY A 35 -6.37 -18.26 3.43
N HIS A 36 -5.50 -17.29 3.15
CA HIS A 36 -5.25 -16.13 4.01
C HIS A 36 -6.52 -15.30 4.20
N ALA A 37 -7.29 -15.11 3.14
CA ALA A 37 -8.53 -14.36 3.17
C ALA A 37 -9.63 -14.99 3.99
N ILE A 38 -9.74 -16.31 3.99
CA ILE A 38 -10.70 -17.01 4.82
C ILE A 38 -10.31 -16.88 6.29
N VAL A 39 -9.05 -17.10 6.64
CA VAL A 39 -8.58 -17.11 8.04
C VAL A 39 -8.51 -15.70 8.61
N PHE A 40 -7.68 -14.82 8.04
CA PHE A 40 -7.49 -13.47 8.56
C PHE A 40 -8.69 -12.57 8.28
N GLY A 41 -9.41 -12.81 7.19
CA GLY A 41 -10.65 -12.09 6.91
C GLY A 41 -11.74 -12.43 7.93
N ALA A 42 -11.93 -13.71 8.27
CA ALA A 42 -12.87 -14.10 9.32
C ALA A 42 -12.47 -13.57 10.70
N THR A 43 -11.18 -13.66 11.08
CA THR A 43 -10.70 -13.15 12.37
C THR A 43 -10.85 -11.64 12.47
N SER A 44 -10.44 -10.90 11.43
CA SER A 44 -10.64 -9.46 11.36
C SER A 44 -12.12 -9.13 11.46
N ALA A 45 -13.01 -9.97 10.91
CA ALA A 45 -14.44 -9.72 10.94
C ALA A 45 -14.99 -9.77 12.35
N VAL A 46 -14.64 -10.84 13.07
CA VAL A 46 -15.07 -11.01 14.46
C VAL A 46 -14.58 -9.86 15.34
N LEU A 47 -13.37 -9.33 15.09
CA LEU A 47 -12.77 -8.27 15.90
C LEU A 47 -13.29 -6.87 15.55
N THR A 48 -13.46 -6.56 14.27
CA THR A 48 -13.79 -5.19 13.81
C THR A 48 -15.30 -4.93 13.70
N PHE A 49 -16.12 -5.97 13.50
CA PHE A 49 -17.58 -5.82 13.43
C PHE A 49 -18.19 -5.17 14.68
N PRO A 50 -17.86 -5.59 15.93
CA PRO A 50 -18.44 -4.98 17.13
C PRO A 50 -18.05 -3.49 17.27
N VAL A 51 -16.81 -3.16 16.90
CA VAL A 51 -16.31 -1.77 16.95
C VAL A 51 -17.07 -0.89 15.98
N LEU A 52 -17.26 -1.35 14.73
CA LEU A 52 -18.00 -0.61 13.72
C LEU A 52 -19.47 -0.44 14.13
N VAL A 53 -20.09 -1.45 14.71
CA VAL A 53 -21.46 -1.37 15.24
C VAL A 53 -21.53 -0.33 16.35
N GLY A 54 -20.55 -0.32 17.26
CA GLY A 54 -20.42 0.70 18.31
C GLY A 54 -20.32 2.12 17.74
N ILE A 55 -19.50 2.33 16.70
CA ILE A 55 -19.41 3.61 15.99
C ILE A 55 -20.75 4.01 15.38
N GLY A 56 -21.47 3.08 14.76
CA GLY A 56 -22.80 3.33 14.19
C GLY A 56 -23.82 3.78 15.24
N PHE A 57 -23.81 3.17 16.43
CA PHE A 57 -24.64 3.60 17.56
C PHE A 57 -24.23 4.98 18.08
N PHE A 58 -22.93 5.25 18.19
CA PHE A 58 -22.39 6.53 18.64
C PHE A 58 -22.78 7.67 17.69
N LEU A 59 -22.55 7.50 16.38
CA LEU A 59 -22.94 8.49 15.36
C LEU A 59 -24.44 8.76 15.36
N ARG A 60 -25.25 7.72 15.51
CA ARG A 60 -26.70 7.88 15.65
C ARG A 60 -27.06 8.67 16.90
N TRP A 61 -26.44 8.39 18.04
CA TRP A 61 -26.68 9.12 19.28
C TRP A 61 -26.33 10.60 19.14
N VAL A 62 -25.17 10.92 18.55
CA VAL A 62 -24.76 12.30 18.25
C VAL A 62 -25.77 12.99 17.32
N ALA A 63 -26.25 12.31 16.28
CA ALA A 63 -27.22 12.88 15.35
C ALA A 63 -28.61 13.09 15.98
N GLU A 64 -29.10 12.16 16.80
CA GLU A 64 -30.35 12.31 17.57
C GLU A 64 -30.23 13.49 18.56
N MET A 65 -29.07 13.65 19.20
CA MET A 65 -28.78 14.79 20.09
C MET A 65 -28.79 16.11 19.33
N LEU A 66 -28.14 16.20 18.17
CA LEU A 66 -28.11 17.43 17.35
C LEU A 66 -29.47 17.81 16.76
N LEU A 67 -30.27 16.82 16.34
CA LEU A 67 -31.56 17.06 15.68
C LEU A 67 -32.75 17.15 16.65
N HIS A 68 -32.52 16.90 17.94
CA HIS A 68 -33.52 16.94 19.02
C HIS A 68 -34.76 16.06 18.75
N ARG A 69 -34.58 15.01 17.92
CA ARG A 69 -35.64 14.08 17.55
C ARG A 69 -35.05 12.71 17.22
N PRO A 70 -35.80 11.61 17.45
CA PRO A 70 -35.35 10.29 17.03
C PRO A 70 -35.26 10.22 15.50
N LEU A 71 -34.18 9.61 14.99
CA LEU A 71 -33.99 9.42 13.56
C LEU A 71 -34.96 8.35 13.02
N PRO A 72 -35.51 8.54 11.79
CA PRO A 72 -36.25 7.48 11.13
C PRO A 72 -35.33 6.27 10.87
N TYR A 73 -35.88 5.05 10.92
CA TYR A 73 -35.13 3.80 10.75
C TYR A 73 -34.03 3.56 11.80
N ARG A 74 -34.27 4.03 13.02
CA ARG A 74 -33.45 3.91 14.24
C ARG A 74 -32.73 2.56 14.39
N THR A 75 -33.42 1.45 14.16
CA THR A 75 -32.91 0.07 14.27
C THR A 75 -31.95 -0.34 13.15
N VAL A 76 -32.00 0.33 11.99
CA VAL A 76 -31.24 -0.04 10.79
C VAL A 76 -30.04 0.88 10.58
N LEU A 77 -30.12 2.12 11.05
CA LEU A 77 -29.10 3.16 10.86
C LEU A 77 -27.66 2.75 11.25
N PRO A 78 -27.42 2.11 12.41
CA PRO A 78 -26.07 1.68 12.80
C PRO A 78 -25.45 0.71 11.81
N TRP A 79 -26.29 -0.07 11.11
CA TRP A 79 -25.87 -1.07 10.13
C TRP A 79 -25.58 -0.49 8.75
N PHE A 80 -26.15 0.67 8.43
CA PHE A 80 -25.91 1.35 7.15
C PHE A 80 -24.54 2.00 7.08
N VAL A 81 -23.94 2.40 8.21
CA VAL A 81 -22.58 2.99 8.22
C VAL A 81 -21.53 2.01 7.68
N HIS A 82 -21.75 0.71 7.86
CA HIS A 82 -20.83 -0.31 7.35
C HIS A 82 -20.76 -0.31 5.82
N LEU A 83 -21.86 -0.03 5.12
CA LEU A 83 -21.91 -0.18 3.66
C LEU A 83 -21.04 0.87 2.93
N PRO A 84 -21.18 2.18 3.18
CA PRO A 84 -20.29 3.19 2.63
C PRO A 84 -18.84 3.03 3.11
N LEU A 85 -18.63 2.64 4.37
CA LEU A 85 -17.28 2.45 4.91
C LEU A 85 -16.59 1.25 4.25
N SER A 86 -17.30 0.12 4.10
CA SER A 86 -16.82 -1.06 3.38
C SER A 86 -16.62 -0.79 1.90
N VAL A 87 -17.46 0.02 1.25
CA VAL A 87 -17.28 0.42 -0.16
C VAL A 87 -16.06 1.34 -0.31
N ALA A 88 -15.92 2.37 0.54
CA ALA A 88 -14.76 3.26 0.52
C ALA A 88 -13.45 2.51 0.78
N LEU A 89 -13.48 1.52 1.68
CA LEU A 89 -12.33 0.68 1.97
C LEU A 89 -12.08 -0.38 0.88
N LEU A 90 -13.13 -0.92 0.23
CA LEU A 90 -12.98 -1.79 -0.94
C LEU A 90 -12.27 -1.04 -2.08
N PHE A 91 -12.65 0.21 -2.34
CA PHE A 91 -11.94 1.06 -3.31
C PHE A 91 -10.48 1.30 -2.92
N SER A 92 -10.15 1.35 -1.63
CA SER A 92 -8.75 1.45 -1.16
C SER A 92 -7.94 0.16 -1.31
N THR A 93 -8.60 -0.97 -1.61
CA THR A 93 -7.96 -2.30 -1.73
C THR A 93 -7.83 -2.79 -3.17
N ILE A 94 -8.38 -2.04 -4.13
CA ILE A 94 -8.10 -2.27 -5.54
C ILE A 94 -6.60 -1.94 -5.74
N PRO A 95 -5.76 -2.90 -6.14
CA PRO A 95 -4.36 -2.63 -6.35
C PRO A 95 -4.21 -1.53 -7.39
N ASP A 96 -3.50 -0.46 -7.03
CA ASP A 96 -3.18 0.62 -7.95
C ASP A 96 -2.47 0.02 -9.18
N SER A 97 -2.81 0.54 -10.37
CA SER A 97 -2.09 0.14 -11.59
C SER A 97 -0.58 0.42 -11.45
N PRO A 98 0.30 -0.34 -12.12
CA PRO A 98 1.74 -0.07 -12.07
C PRO A 98 2.09 1.39 -12.41
N GLU A 99 1.39 1.98 -13.39
CA GLU A 99 1.55 3.39 -13.75
C GLU A 99 1.12 4.32 -12.62
N THR A 100 -0.01 4.03 -11.96
CA THR A 100 -0.50 4.83 -10.83
C THR A 100 0.48 4.80 -9.67
N LEU A 101 1.05 3.63 -9.33
CA LEU A 101 2.07 3.48 -8.29
C LEU A 101 3.34 4.24 -8.66
N PHE A 102 3.80 4.10 -9.90
CA PHE A 102 4.97 4.81 -10.40
C PHE A 102 4.77 6.32 -10.33
N ARG A 103 3.62 6.82 -10.80
CA ARG A 103 3.23 8.23 -10.65
C ARG A 103 3.18 8.65 -9.20
N ARG A 104 2.64 7.85 -8.31
CA ARG A 104 2.55 8.25 -6.90
C ARG A 104 3.92 8.43 -6.24
N TYR A 105 4.86 7.54 -6.49
CA TYR A 105 6.09 7.46 -5.68
C TYR A 105 7.40 7.79 -6.41
N VAL A 106 7.43 7.72 -7.73
CA VAL A 106 8.65 7.89 -8.54
C VAL A 106 8.60 9.20 -9.31
N ALA A 107 7.81 9.28 -10.38
CA ALA A 107 7.79 10.44 -11.27
C ALA A 107 6.46 10.60 -12.01
N ASP A 108 6.12 11.83 -12.40
CA ASP A 108 4.84 12.16 -13.05
C ASP A 108 4.72 11.59 -14.47
N ASP A 109 5.84 11.53 -15.19
CA ASP A 109 5.95 10.93 -16.52
C ASP A 109 6.41 9.48 -16.41
N VAL A 110 5.60 8.56 -16.95
CA VAL A 110 5.81 7.11 -16.82
C VAL A 110 6.57 6.61 -18.06
N PRO A 111 7.68 5.85 -17.89
CA PRO A 111 8.34 5.17 -19.00
C PRO A 111 7.38 4.24 -19.74
N HIS A 112 7.37 4.27 -21.07
CA HIS A 112 6.52 3.37 -21.86
C HIS A 112 7.00 1.91 -21.76
N SER A 113 8.29 1.72 -21.51
CA SER A 113 8.95 0.41 -21.30
C SER A 113 8.83 -0.13 -19.87
N LEU A 114 8.06 0.53 -18.99
CA LEU A 114 7.94 0.12 -17.59
C LEU A 114 7.40 -1.31 -17.48
N SER A 115 8.18 -2.19 -16.86
CA SER A 115 7.85 -3.61 -16.70
C SER A 115 8.37 -4.17 -15.37
N ASP A 116 7.93 -5.38 -15.02
CA ASP A 116 8.32 -6.10 -13.80
C ASP A 116 8.21 -5.25 -12.51
N LEU A 117 7.22 -4.34 -12.46
CA LEU A 117 7.02 -3.48 -11.31
C LEU A 117 6.54 -4.31 -10.12
N ARG A 118 7.33 -4.29 -9.05
CA ARG A 118 6.99 -4.85 -7.75
C ARG A 118 7.00 -3.75 -6.72
N TYR A 119 6.11 -3.88 -5.76
CA TYR A 119 5.82 -2.86 -4.77
C TYR A 119 5.78 -3.48 -3.38
N TRP A 120 6.32 -2.76 -2.41
CA TRP A 120 6.18 -3.11 -1.01
C TRP A 120 6.10 -1.84 -0.17
N GLN A 121 5.20 -1.82 0.81
CA GLN A 121 5.11 -0.72 1.76
C GLN A 121 5.05 -1.23 3.19
N THR A 122 5.57 -0.43 4.12
CA THR A 122 5.32 -0.59 5.54
C THR A 122 5.15 0.78 6.18
N SER A 123 4.27 0.87 7.16
CA SER A 123 4.04 2.11 7.92
C SER A 123 4.12 1.80 9.42
N GLY A 124 4.72 2.71 10.17
CA GLY A 124 4.84 2.69 11.63
C GLY A 124 4.53 4.06 12.22
N PHE A 125 4.69 4.21 13.53
CA PHE A 125 4.45 5.50 14.20
C PHE A 125 5.41 6.56 13.63
N ASN A 126 4.86 7.61 13.00
CA ASN A 126 5.58 8.68 12.29
C ASN A 126 6.57 8.24 11.19
N SER A 127 6.50 7.00 10.71
CA SER A 127 7.38 6.55 9.63
C SER A 127 6.63 5.74 8.57
N SER A 128 6.97 5.97 7.30
CA SER A 128 6.48 5.16 6.20
C SER A 128 7.61 4.91 5.22
N ILE A 129 7.72 3.66 4.80
CA ILE A 129 8.72 3.20 3.83
C ILE A 129 7.99 2.53 2.70
N VAL A 130 8.27 2.99 1.49
CA VAL A 130 7.80 2.41 0.24
C VAL A 130 9.02 1.98 -0.56
N MET A 131 8.94 0.78 -1.11
CA MET A 131 9.94 0.19 -1.97
C MET A 131 9.33 -0.24 -3.27
N MET A 132 10.03 0.05 -4.36
CA MET A 132 9.65 -0.39 -5.69
C MET A 132 10.86 -0.96 -6.40
N SER A 133 10.68 -2.07 -7.10
CA SER A 133 11.64 -2.56 -8.09
C SER A 133 10.96 -2.62 -9.43
N PHE A 134 11.61 -2.12 -10.48
CA PHE A 134 11.05 -2.14 -11.82
C PHE A 134 12.16 -2.17 -12.86
N LYS A 135 11.78 -2.53 -14.09
CA LYS A 135 12.62 -2.47 -15.28
C LYS A 135 12.12 -1.43 -16.26
N LEU A 136 13.04 -0.87 -17.03
CA LEU A 136 12.76 0.10 -18.09
C LEU A 136 13.89 0.09 -19.13
N ASP A 137 13.61 0.66 -20.29
CA ASP A 137 14.61 0.98 -21.31
C ASP A 137 15.55 2.06 -20.77
N PRO A 138 16.88 1.84 -20.75
CA PRO A 138 17.86 2.81 -20.27
C PRO A 138 17.71 4.23 -20.83
N SER A 139 17.21 4.37 -22.06
CA SER A 139 16.95 5.67 -22.70
C SER A 139 15.86 6.48 -22.00
N GLU A 140 14.93 5.83 -21.30
CA GLU A 140 13.85 6.45 -20.54
C GLU A 140 14.19 6.71 -19.07
N PHE A 141 15.40 6.35 -18.61
CA PHE A 141 15.79 6.49 -17.20
C PHE A 141 15.70 7.94 -16.70
N SER A 142 15.89 8.93 -17.57
CA SER A 142 15.72 10.36 -17.22
C SER A 142 14.34 10.66 -16.65
N LYS A 143 13.29 9.92 -17.06
CA LYS A 143 11.94 10.07 -16.51
C LYS A 143 11.87 9.74 -15.02
N VAL A 144 12.65 8.75 -14.54
CA VAL A 144 12.73 8.38 -13.11
C VAL A 144 13.20 9.55 -12.26
N LEU A 145 14.10 10.38 -12.80
CA LEU A 145 14.70 11.51 -12.09
C LEU A 145 13.96 12.84 -12.31
N SER A 146 12.89 12.84 -13.11
CA SER A 146 12.27 14.08 -13.59
C SER A 146 11.58 14.93 -12.51
N ARG A 147 11.17 14.30 -11.39
CA ARG A 147 10.35 14.97 -10.36
C ARG A 147 11.15 15.85 -9.40
N HIS A 148 12.40 15.50 -9.14
CA HIS A 148 13.24 16.17 -8.14
C HIS A 148 14.67 16.30 -8.61
N GLU A 149 15.41 17.24 -8.03
CA GLU A 149 16.86 17.33 -8.24
C GLU A 149 17.55 16.31 -7.33
N TYR A 150 18.04 15.22 -7.93
CA TYR A 150 18.74 14.16 -7.20
C TYR A 150 20.25 14.38 -7.21
N ALA A 151 20.89 14.13 -6.06
CA ALA A 151 22.33 14.01 -5.98
C ALA A 151 22.75 12.60 -6.40
N GLU A 152 23.58 12.50 -7.44
CA GLU A 152 24.14 11.24 -7.93
C GLU A 152 25.39 10.85 -7.13
N SER A 153 25.51 9.56 -6.86
CA SER A 153 26.72 8.91 -6.34
C SER A 153 26.86 7.53 -6.97
N SER A 154 28.08 7.04 -7.18
CA SER A 154 28.33 5.73 -7.78
C SER A 154 29.46 4.99 -7.09
N GLU A 155 29.33 3.67 -7.00
CA GLU A 155 30.35 2.77 -6.43
C GLU A 155 30.51 1.56 -7.35
N SER A 156 31.72 1.36 -7.88
CA SER A 156 32.01 0.28 -8.85
C SER A 156 31.85 -1.12 -8.27
N THR A 157 31.98 -1.27 -6.94
CA THR A 157 31.78 -2.52 -6.20
C THR A 157 30.30 -2.83 -5.94
N GLY A 158 29.40 -1.91 -6.25
CA GLY A 158 27.97 -2.01 -6.01
C GLY A 158 27.51 -1.28 -4.75
N VAL A 159 26.40 -0.57 -4.85
CA VAL A 159 25.69 0.14 -3.79
C VAL A 159 24.50 -0.71 -3.34
N SER A 160 24.45 -1.06 -2.06
CA SER A 160 23.31 -1.80 -1.50
C SER A 160 22.24 -0.84 -0.96
N PRO A 161 20.95 -1.05 -1.26
CA PRO A 161 19.87 -0.34 -0.58
C PRO A 161 19.87 -0.69 0.91
N PRO A 162 19.89 0.31 1.81
CA PRO A 162 19.98 0.07 3.24
C PRO A 162 18.79 -0.77 3.71
N ASN A 163 19.05 -1.73 4.61
CA ASN A 163 18.07 -2.61 5.24
C ASN A 163 17.31 -3.59 4.32
N LEU A 164 17.55 -3.60 3.00
CA LEU A 164 16.88 -4.51 2.07
C LEU A 164 17.13 -5.99 2.42
N ALA A 165 18.37 -6.36 2.71
CA ALA A 165 18.72 -7.71 3.14
C ALA A 165 18.14 -8.07 4.52
N GLY A 166 17.84 -7.07 5.37
CA GLY A 166 17.15 -7.28 6.64
C GLY A 166 15.66 -7.55 6.42
N TRP A 167 15.01 -6.76 5.57
CA TRP A 167 13.60 -6.92 5.23
C TRP A 167 13.31 -8.22 4.47
N ALA A 168 14.15 -8.57 3.50
CA ALA A 168 14.02 -9.83 2.76
C ALA A 168 14.19 -11.07 3.66
N ARG A 169 15.08 -11.02 4.66
CA ARG A 169 15.27 -12.13 5.61
C ARG A 169 14.16 -12.23 6.65
N GLY A 170 13.59 -11.10 7.06
CA GLY A 170 12.56 -11.05 8.11
C GLY A 170 11.14 -11.27 7.60
N ARG A 171 10.92 -11.31 6.28
CA ARG A 171 9.58 -11.41 5.68
C ARG A 171 9.60 -12.37 4.47
N PRO A 172 9.05 -13.59 4.62
CA PRO A 172 9.01 -14.60 3.55
C PRO A 172 8.39 -14.09 2.24
N ASP A 173 7.43 -13.16 2.33
CA ASP A 173 6.67 -12.64 1.19
C ASP A 173 7.17 -11.28 0.69
N PHE A 174 8.43 -10.92 0.98
CA PHE A 174 9.00 -9.65 0.53
C PHE A 174 9.17 -9.64 -1.00
N PRO A 175 8.39 -8.87 -1.77
CA PRO A 175 8.29 -9.07 -3.22
C PRO A 175 9.47 -8.45 -3.99
N ILE A 176 10.23 -7.57 -3.36
CA ILE A 176 11.35 -6.85 -3.98
C ILE A 176 12.54 -7.79 -4.12
N THR A 177 12.88 -8.14 -5.37
CA THR A 177 14.05 -8.97 -5.68
C THR A 177 15.21 -8.10 -6.11
N LEU A 178 16.41 -8.41 -5.63
CA LEU A 178 17.62 -7.75 -6.09
C LEU A 178 17.92 -8.16 -7.55
N PRO A 179 18.34 -7.22 -8.41
CA PRO A 179 18.84 -7.55 -9.72
C PRO A 179 20.06 -8.49 -9.62
N ALA A 180 20.23 -9.37 -10.61
CA ALA A 180 21.43 -10.22 -10.69
C ALA A 180 22.69 -9.38 -10.95
N ALA A 181 22.55 -8.27 -11.66
CA ALA A 181 23.61 -7.29 -11.86
C ALA A 181 23.73 -6.36 -10.63
N PRO A 182 24.95 -5.91 -10.28
CA PRO A 182 25.14 -4.99 -9.17
C PRO A 182 24.47 -3.64 -9.46
N LEU A 183 23.84 -3.06 -8.43
CA LEU A 183 23.37 -1.68 -8.43
C LEU A 183 24.60 -0.78 -8.31
N VAL A 184 24.89 0.07 -9.28
CA VAL A 184 26.14 0.88 -9.32
C VAL A 184 25.87 2.33 -8.98
N TYR A 185 24.70 2.84 -9.37
CA TYR A 185 24.34 4.24 -9.18
C TYR A 185 23.32 4.39 -8.05
N ARG A 186 23.45 5.48 -7.29
CA ARG A 186 22.50 5.91 -6.27
C ARG A 186 22.20 7.40 -6.46
N TYR A 187 20.94 7.69 -6.72
CA TYR A 187 20.38 9.04 -6.83
C TYR A 187 19.59 9.34 -5.56
N SER A 188 19.96 10.37 -4.82
CA SER A 188 19.36 10.70 -3.52
C SER A 188 18.75 12.09 -3.51
N TYR A 189 17.51 12.17 -3.05
CA TYR A 189 16.81 13.41 -2.76
C TYR A 189 16.40 13.41 -1.29
N SER A 190 16.54 14.54 -0.62
CA SER A 190 16.08 14.72 0.75
C SER A 190 15.49 16.10 0.93
N LYS A 191 14.25 16.17 1.44
CA LYS A 191 13.61 17.42 1.83
C LYS A 191 13.52 17.46 3.35
N PRO A 192 14.33 18.31 4.03
CA PRO A 192 14.13 18.56 5.44
C PRO A 192 12.83 19.34 5.65
N THR A 193 11.95 18.82 6.50
CA THR A 193 10.77 19.54 6.99
C THR A 193 10.80 19.57 8.53
N PRO A 194 10.17 20.57 9.18
CA PRO A 194 10.37 20.84 10.63
C PRO A 194 9.98 19.71 11.58
N SER A 195 9.17 18.75 11.14
CA SER A 195 8.60 17.68 11.97
C SER A 195 8.80 16.27 11.41
N VAL A 196 9.02 16.13 10.10
CA VAL A 196 9.17 14.85 9.38
C VAL A 196 10.02 15.10 8.14
N GLY A 197 11.04 14.30 7.84
CA GLY A 197 11.89 14.40 6.66
C GLY A 197 11.51 13.38 5.57
N LEU A 198 11.37 13.86 4.33
CA LEU A 198 11.21 13.00 3.16
C LEU A 198 12.60 12.66 2.58
N ARG A 199 12.85 11.38 2.31
CA ARG A 199 14.03 10.89 1.59
C ARG A 199 13.62 9.94 0.49
N ILE A 200 14.14 10.15 -0.71
CA ILE A 200 13.91 9.30 -1.87
C ILE A 200 15.27 8.88 -2.41
N ARG A 201 15.45 7.58 -2.66
CA ARG A 201 16.68 7.03 -3.23
C ARG A 201 16.35 6.09 -4.38
N HIS A 202 16.95 6.32 -5.54
CA HIS A 202 16.91 5.39 -6.66
C HIS A 202 18.27 4.71 -6.78
N TYR A 203 18.28 3.39 -6.73
CA TYR A 203 19.44 2.55 -6.96
C TYR A 203 19.29 1.93 -8.35
N ALA A 204 20.27 2.12 -9.23
CA ALA A 204 20.20 1.61 -10.59
C ALA A 204 21.41 0.73 -10.91
N THR A 205 21.20 -0.29 -11.73
CA THR A 205 22.27 -1.07 -12.35
C THR A 205 23.16 -0.18 -13.22
N LYS A 206 24.33 -0.70 -13.62
CA LYS A 206 25.26 0.03 -14.50
C LYS A 206 24.58 0.50 -15.80
N ASP A 207 23.73 -0.33 -16.36
CA ASP A 207 23.02 -0.05 -17.61
C ASP A 207 21.72 0.72 -17.40
N LYS A 208 21.34 1.00 -16.14
CA LYS A 208 20.13 1.73 -15.75
C LYS A 208 18.82 1.06 -16.21
N ASP A 209 18.88 -0.22 -16.54
CA ASP A 209 17.76 -1.05 -17.00
C ASP A 209 16.90 -1.60 -15.84
N GLN A 210 17.47 -1.72 -14.64
CA GLN A 210 16.78 -2.15 -13.43
C GLN A 210 17.02 -1.16 -12.31
N VAL A 211 15.93 -0.79 -11.63
CA VAL A 211 15.93 0.26 -10.63
C VAL A 211 15.19 -0.20 -9.39
N ILE A 212 15.79 0.05 -8.22
CA ILE A 212 15.12 -0.04 -6.92
C ILE A 212 14.94 1.37 -6.37
N THR A 213 13.69 1.75 -6.14
CA THR A 213 13.34 3.01 -5.49
C THR A 213 13.00 2.76 -4.03
N VAL A 214 13.58 3.55 -3.14
CA VAL A 214 13.27 3.57 -1.71
C VAL A 214 12.80 4.96 -1.34
N TRP A 215 11.55 5.05 -0.95
CA TRP A 215 10.90 6.27 -0.48
C TRP A 215 10.68 6.13 1.03
N THR A 216 11.16 7.10 1.80
CA THR A 216 11.12 7.07 3.26
C THR A 216 10.64 8.40 3.77
N PHE A 217 9.67 8.34 4.67
CA PHE A 217 9.12 9.48 5.39
C PHE A 217 9.28 9.19 6.88
N ASN A 218 9.99 10.03 7.62
CA ASN A 218 10.38 9.83 9.02
C ASN A 218 10.30 11.10 9.84
#